data_AF-A0A5D4T5D5-F1
#
_entry.id   AF-A0A5D4T5D5-F1
#
_cell.length_a   1.000
_cell.length_b   1.000
_cell.length_c   1.000
_cell.angle_alpha   90.00
_cell.angle_beta   90.00
_cell.angle_gamma   90.00
#
_symmetry.space_group_name_H-M   'P 1'
#
loop_
_entity.id
_entity.type
_entity.pdbx_description
1 polymer ?
#
loop_
_entity_poly.entity_id
_entity_poly.type
_entity_poly.pdbx_seq_one_letter_code
_entity_poly.pdbx_strand_id
1 'polypeptide(L)'
;MGLEAKLTYSESGPDSVMLHFVVENNSDASEMVTFRSGQRYDYILYRDGVRIEQFSEGKMFTMIYEEIMVEPGQELSFDIPLKDLQPGRHKVIVWLADSAWPGVRDRLEFDI
;
A
#
# COMPACT_ATOMS: atom_id res chain seq x y z
N MET A 1 11.46 17.29 3.58
CA MET A 1 10.64 16.07 3.73
C MET A 1 9.58 16.11 2.64
N GLY A 2 9.01 14.96 2.26
CA GLY A 2 8.08 14.83 1.13
C GLY A 2 6.96 13.88 1.52
N LEU A 3 6.49 13.06 0.58
CA LEU A 3 5.53 12.00 0.90
C LEU A 3 6.13 10.91 1.78
N GLU A 4 5.42 10.52 2.84
CA GLU A 4 5.79 9.44 3.74
C GLU A 4 4.65 8.42 3.82
N ALA A 5 5.01 7.14 3.90
CA ALA A 5 4.05 6.05 4.01
C ALA A 5 3.94 5.57 5.47
N LYS A 6 2.73 5.24 5.87
CA LYS A 6 2.43 4.56 7.12
C LYS A 6 1.49 3.41 6.86
N LEU A 7 1.81 2.25 7.41
CA LEU A 7 1.00 1.04 7.31
C LEU A 7 0.61 0.55 8.70
N THR A 8 -0.68 0.38 8.92
CA THR A 8 -1.23 -0.32 10.08
C THR A 8 -2.20 -1.40 9.61
N TYR A 9 -2.70 -2.22 10.53
CA TYR A 9 -3.74 -3.17 10.22
C TYR A 9 -4.74 -3.30 11.37
N SER A 10 -5.92 -3.81 11.04
CA SER A 10 -6.93 -4.25 11.99
C SER A 10 -7.41 -5.66 11.63
N GLU A 11 -7.74 -6.45 12.65
CA GLU A 11 -8.39 -7.75 12.43
C GLU A 11 -9.79 -7.52 11.85
N SER A 12 -10.10 -8.22 10.75
CA SER A 12 -11.41 -8.14 10.08
C SER A 12 -12.15 -9.48 10.07
N GLY A 13 -11.50 -10.54 10.54
CA GLY A 13 -12.02 -11.89 10.71
C GLY A 13 -10.93 -12.83 11.26
N PRO A 14 -11.24 -14.12 11.50
CA PRO A 14 -10.28 -15.09 12.04
C PRO A 14 -9.06 -15.34 11.15
N ASP A 15 -9.21 -15.18 9.84
CA ASP A 15 -8.22 -15.43 8.79
C ASP A 15 -8.08 -14.22 7.84
N SER A 16 -8.45 -13.03 8.33
CA SER A 16 -8.62 -11.85 7.50
C SER A 16 -8.20 -10.58 8.24
N VAL A 17 -7.42 -9.72 7.58
CA VAL A 17 -7.03 -8.41 8.10
C VAL A 17 -7.34 -7.31 7.09
N MET A 18 -7.63 -6.12 7.60
CA MET A 18 -7.67 -4.90 6.81
C MET A 18 -6.36 -4.15 7.02
N LEU A 19 -5.59 -3.93 5.95
CA LEU A 19 -4.46 -3.02 6.01
C LEU A 19 -4.94 -1.59 5.76
N HIS A 20 -4.42 -0.66 6.54
CA HIS A 20 -4.63 0.78 6.35
C HIS A 20 -3.30 1.39 5.88
N PHE A 21 -3.19 1.62 4.58
CA PHE A 21 -2.03 2.24 3.96
C PHE A 21 -2.29 3.72 3.73
N VAL A 22 -1.54 4.57 4.44
CA VAL A 22 -1.67 6.03 4.39
C VAL A 22 -0.40 6.61 3.78
N VAL A 23 -0.55 7.52 2.84
CA VAL A 23 0.53 8.33 2.28
C VAL A 23 0.26 9.79 2.64
N GLU A 24 1.07 10.35 3.53
CA GLU A 24 0.91 11.71 4.05
C GLU A 24 1.99 12.63 3.50
N ASN A 25 1.61 13.87 3.18
CA ASN A 25 2.56 14.92 2.84
C ASN A 25 3.03 15.66 4.09
N ASN A 26 4.19 15.26 4.61
CA ASN A 26 4.84 15.86 5.78
C ASN A 26 5.78 17.03 5.42
N SER A 27 5.61 17.62 4.23
CA SER A 27 6.37 18.77 3.76
C SER A 27 5.58 20.07 3.82
N ASP A 28 6.26 21.19 3.67
CA ASP A 28 5.64 22.52 3.53
C ASP A 28 5.25 22.86 2.08
N ALA A 29 5.43 21.94 1.12
CA ALA A 29 5.14 22.12 -0.30
C ALA A 29 4.11 21.10 -0.79
N SER A 30 3.33 21.46 -1.81
CA SER A 30 2.42 20.52 -2.46
C SER A 30 3.22 19.49 -3.27
N GLU A 31 2.91 18.21 -3.08
CA GLU A 31 3.59 17.11 -3.76
C GLU A 31 2.66 16.46 -4.78
N MET A 32 3.20 16.12 -5.96
CA MET A 32 2.41 15.52 -7.04
C MET A 32 2.56 14.00 -7.04
N VAL A 33 1.44 13.29 -6.98
CA VAL A 33 1.35 11.84 -7.20
C VAL A 33 0.76 11.57 -8.57
N THR A 34 1.45 10.76 -9.37
CA THR A 34 1.05 10.39 -10.73
C THR A 34 0.74 8.90 -10.82
N PHE A 35 -0.49 8.58 -11.20
CA PHE A 35 -0.92 7.22 -11.53
C PHE A 35 -1.04 7.07 -13.05
N ARG A 36 -0.31 6.09 -13.61
CA ARG A 36 -0.32 5.81 -15.06
C ARG A 36 -1.32 4.71 -15.45
N SER A 37 -1.98 4.11 -14.47
CA SER A 37 -3.04 3.13 -14.63
C SER A 37 -3.99 3.21 -13.43
N GLY A 38 -5.03 2.37 -13.42
CA GLY A 38 -5.93 2.24 -12.27
C GLY A 38 -5.27 1.64 -11.02
N GLN A 39 -4.01 1.23 -11.10
CA GLN A 39 -3.24 0.76 -9.95
C GLN A 39 -2.85 1.95 -9.06
N ARG A 40 -3.28 1.93 -7.79
CA ARG A 40 -2.96 2.98 -6.80
C ARG A 40 -1.83 2.60 -5.85
N TYR A 41 -1.70 1.31 -5.59
CA TYR A 41 -0.66 0.74 -4.75
C TYR A 41 -0.26 -0.62 -5.33
N ASP A 42 0.81 -1.19 -4.79
CA ASP A 42 1.12 -2.59 -4.94
C ASP A 42 1.64 -3.11 -3.60
N TYR A 43 1.60 -4.42 -3.42
CA TYR A 43 2.13 -5.04 -2.22
C TYR A 43 2.69 -6.43 -2.52
N ILE A 44 3.60 -6.88 -1.65
CA ILE A 44 4.02 -8.28 -1.60
C ILE A 44 3.71 -8.83 -0.22
N LEU A 45 3.01 -9.96 -0.20
CA LEU A 45 2.72 -10.72 1.01
C LEU A 45 3.66 -11.91 1.12
N TYR A 46 4.22 -12.09 2.31
CA TYR A 46 5.04 -13.22 2.69
C TYR A 46 4.39 -13.95 3.86
N ARG A 47 4.59 -15.28 3.92
CA ARG A 47 4.33 -16.10 5.10
C ARG A 47 5.56 -16.93 5.39
N ASP A 48 6.02 -16.90 6.64
CA ASP A 48 7.20 -17.66 7.09
C ASP A 48 8.43 -17.45 6.19
N GLY A 49 8.58 -16.24 5.65
CA GLY A 49 9.66 -15.84 4.76
C GLY A 49 9.46 -16.18 3.27
N VAL A 50 8.40 -16.90 2.89
CA VAL A 50 8.07 -17.26 1.51
C VAL A 50 7.10 -16.25 0.92
N ARG A 51 7.40 -15.71 -0.27
CA ARG A 51 6.48 -14.83 -1.02
C ARG A 51 5.27 -15.64 -1.47
N ILE A 52 4.08 -15.22 -1.05
CA ILE A 52 2.82 -15.90 -1.37
C ILE A 52 2.13 -15.22 -2.54
N GLU A 53 2.13 -13.89 -2.58
CA GLU A 53 1.51 -13.11 -3.64
C GLU A 53 2.17 -11.74 -3.82
N GLN A 54 2.01 -11.19 -5.01
CA GLN A 54 2.11 -9.76 -5.26
C GLN A 54 0.80 -9.28 -5.88
N PHE A 55 0.26 -8.15 -5.39
CA PHE A 55 -1.07 -7.67 -5.78
C PHE A 55 -1.21 -7.46 -7.28
N SER A 56 -0.19 -6.93 -7.94
CA SER A 56 -0.21 -6.69 -9.38
C SER A 56 -0.05 -7.95 -10.24
N GLU A 57 0.42 -9.08 -9.69
CA GLU A 57 0.62 -10.30 -10.48
C GLU A 57 -0.70 -10.83 -11.04
N GLY A 58 -0.75 -11.00 -12.37
CA GLY A 58 -1.92 -11.51 -13.07
C GLY A 58 -3.11 -10.53 -13.17
N LYS A 59 -2.99 -9.31 -12.63
CA LYS A 59 -4.04 -8.28 -12.74
C LYS A 59 -3.81 -7.38 -13.95
N MET A 60 -4.90 -7.07 -14.64
CA MET A 60 -4.94 -6.00 -15.64
C MET A 60 -5.57 -4.76 -14.99
N PHE A 61 -4.88 -3.64 -15.07
CA PHE A 61 -5.39 -2.35 -14.63
C PHE A 61 -5.82 -1.54 -15.84
N THR A 62 -6.96 -0.85 -15.76
CA THR A 62 -7.38 0.09 -16.79
C THR A 62 -6.30 1.15 -16.99
N MET A 63 -5.97 1.45 -18.25
CA MET A 63 -5.04 2.54 -18.57
C MET A 63 -5.76 3.87 -18.38
N ILE A 64 -5.54 4.48 -17.22
CA ILE A 64 -6.03 5.80 -16.86
C ILE A 64 -4.87 6.60 -16.28
N TYR A 65 -4.66 7.79 -16.82
CA TYR A 65 -3.66 8.74 -16.33
C TYR A 65 -4.33 9.70 -15.35
N GLU A 66 -3.77 9.84 -14.16
CA GLU A 66 -4.26 10.74 -13.14
C GLU A 66 -3.11 11.37 -12.37
N GLU A 67 -3.22 12.67 -12.13
CA GLU A 67 -2.33 13.42 -11.27
C GLU A 67 -3.13 13.94 -10.08
N ILE A 68 -2.62 13.69 -8.88
CA ILE A 68 -3.20 14.15 -7.63
C ILE A 68 -2.18 15.05 -6.94
N MET A 69 -2.59 16.28 -6.65
CA MET A 69 -1.82 17.20 -5.82
C MET A 69 -2.17 16.92 -4.36
N VAL A 70 -1.18 16.52 -3.57
CA VAL A 70 -1.31 16.29 -2.13
C VAL A 70 -0.76 17.51 -1.43
N GLU A 71 -1.63 18.33 -0.85
CA GLU A 71 -1.22 19.55 -0.14
C GLU A 71 -0.49 19.24 1.17
N PRO A 72 0.26 20.20 1.75
CA PRO A 72 0.85 20.04 3.08
C PRO A 72 -0.16 19.56 4.13
N GLY A 73 0.17 18.47 4.82
CA GLY A 73 -0.69 17.84 5.83
C GLY A 73 -1.90 17.07 5.27
N GLN A 74 -2.02 16.90 3.95
CA GLN A 74 -3.01 15.99 3.36
C GLN A 74 -2.48 14.57 3.24
N GLU A 75 -3.42 13.63 3.15
CA GLU A 75 -3.13 12.22 2.99
C GLU A 75 -3.93 11.56 1.85
N LEU A 76 -3.36 10.50 1.29
CA LEU A 76 -4.05 9.49 0.50
C LEU A 76 -4.18 8.23 1.34
N SER A 77 -5.41 7.73 1.50
CA SER A 77 -5.70 6.59 2.37
C SER A 77 -6.29 5.43 1.57
N PHE A 78 -5.70 4.24 1.74
CA PHE A 78 -6.04 3.03 1.00
C PHE A 78 -6.29 1.88 1.96
N ASP A 79 -7.52 1.37 1.95
CA ASP A 79 -7.89 0.15 2.68
C ASP A 79 -7.68 -1.07 1.78
N ILE A 80 -6.87 -2.02 2.25
CA ILE A 80 -6.47 -3.21 1.48
C ILE A 80 -6.90 -4.46 2.26
N PRO A 81 -7.97 -5.15 1.83
CA PRO A 81 -8.41 -6.37 2.49
C PRO A 81 -7.50 -7.54 2.11
N LEU A 82 -6.92 -8.18 3.10
CA LEU A 82 -6.27 -9.49 2.97
C LEU A 82 -7.19 -10.56 3.57
N LYS A 83 -7.50 -11.59 2.79
CA LYS A 83 -8.47 -12.64 3.14
C LYS A 83 -7.87 -14.03 2.89
N ASP A 84 -8.52 -15.05 3.44
CA ASP A 84 -8.14 -16.45 3.27
C ASP A 84 -6.68 -16.72 3.71
N LEU A 85 -6.23 -16.02 4.76
CA LEU A 85 -4.87 -16.11 5.27
C LEU A 85 -4.68 -17.41 6.05
N GLN A 86 -3.62 -18.15 5.71
CA GLN A 86 -3.30 -19.39 6.41
C GLN A 86 -2.52 -19.10 7.70
N PRO A 87 -2.76 -19.81 8.82
CA PRO A 87 -2.07 -19.53 10.08
C PRO A 87 -0.55 -19.47 9.97
N GLY A 88 0.06 -18.53 10.68
CA GLY A 88 1.51 -18.28 10.68
C GLY A 88 1.88 -16.80 10.64
N ARG A 89 3.19 -16.53 10.63
CA ARG A 89 3.73 -15.17 10.62
C ARG A 89 3.69 -14.60 9.22
N HIS A 90 2.93 -13.53 9.04
CA HIS A 90 2.85 -12.79 7.80
C HIS A 90 3.72 -11.55 7.85
N LYS A 91 4.26 -11.19 6.69
CA LYS A 91 4.91 -9.92 6.45
C LYS A 91 4.36 -9.33 5.17
N VAL A 92 3.91 -8.10 5.23
CA VAL A 92 3.46 -7.37 4.04
C VAL A 92 4.35 -6.15 3.83
N ILE A 93 4.65 -5.86 2.57
CA ILE A 93 5.32 -4.64 2.13
C ILE A 93 4.40 -3.97 1.13
N VAL A 94 3.94 -2.75 1.42
CA VAL A 94 3.02 -1.98 0.56
C VAL A 94 3.74 -0.73 0.07
N TRP A 95 3.50 -0.33 -1.18
CA TRP A 95 4.04 0.91 -1.73
C TRP A 95 3.06 1.61 -2.67
N LEU A 96 3.23 2.93 -2.78
CA LEU A 96 2.48 3.78 -3.70
C LEU A 96 2.85 3.45 -5.15
N ALA A 97 1.84 3.33 -6.03
CA ALA A 97 2.05 3.00 -7.44
C ALA A 97 2.45 4.23 -8.29
N ASP A 98 3.39 5.05 -7.78
CA ASP A 98 4.03 6.12 -8.52
C ASP A 98 5.55 5.89 -8.58
N SER A 99 6.07 5.77 -9.80
CA SER A 99 7.50 5.61 -10.06
C SER A 99 8.37 6.78 -9.61
N ALA A 100 7.80 7.98 -9.45
CA ALA A 100 8.51 9.15 -8.91
C ALA A 100 8.74 9.04 -7.40
N TRP A 101 7.95 8.21 -6.71
CA TRP A 101 7.96 8.05 -5.25
C TRP A 101 8.35 6.62 -4.81
N PRO A 102 9.50 6.08 -5.24
CA PRO A 102 9.87 4.69 -4.94
C PRO A 102 10.08 4.44 -3.43
N GLY A 103 10.36 5.49 -2.65
CA GLY A 103 10.53 5.44 -1.20
C GLY A 103 9.23 5.45 -0.39
N VAL A 104 8.08 5.74 -1.02
CA VAL A 104 6.78 5.76 -0.34
C VAL A 104 6.26 4.34 -0.21
N ARG A 105 6.81 3.65 0.79
CA ARG A 105 6.54 2.26 1.12
C ARG A 105 6.67 2.04 2.61
N ASP A 106 5.89 1.11 3.13
CA ASP A 106 6.01 0.68 4.51
C ASP A 106 5.78 -0.83 4.63
N ARG A 107 6.17 -1.41 5.77
CA ARG A 107 6.08 -2.83 6.03
C ARG A 107 5.62 -3.09 7.45
N LEU A 108 4.87 -4.16 7.63
CA LEU A 108 4.56 -4.67 8.95
C LEU A 108 4.50 -6.19 8.94
N GLU A 109 4.45 -6.74 10.15
CA GLU A 109 4.30 -8.16 10.39
C GLU A 109 3.14 -8.37 11.36
N PHE A 110 2.45 -9.49 11.18
CA PHE A 110 1.30 -9.88 12.00
C PHE A 110 1.17 -11.39 11.97
N ASP A 111 0.54 -11.94 13.00
CA ASP A 111 0.23 -13.37 13.09
C ASP A 111 -1.26 -13.59 12.81
N ILE A 112 -1.54 -14.70 12.13
CA ILE A 112 -2.88 -15.27 11.92
C ILE A 112 -2.90 -16.64 12.57
#